data_AF-A0A914ISK3-F1
#
_entry.id   AF-A0A914ISK3-F1
#
_cell.length_a   1.000
_cell.length_b   1.000
_cell.length_c   1.000
_cell.angle_alpha   90.00
_cell.angle_beta   90.00
_cell.angle_gamma   90.00
#
_symmetry.space_group_name_H-M   'P 1'
#
loop_
_entity.id
_entity.type
_entity.pdbx_description
1 polymer ?
#
loop_
_entity_poly.entity_id
_entity_poly.type
_entity_poly.pdbx_seq_one_letter_code
_entity_poly.pdbx_strand_id
1 'polypeptide(L)'
;MLGLKNFQKGLQVYLTRHSYSNAERRDLWTALTEVLPDNFTDWNGKKFNVEEFARKWTEQMGYPTVFVETTDSGVKLTQKRFKIDEDAEDDPRYANPEFGYKWNVPIWYSVDGESQPMAWLDSELEIKLADKNSVILINHESNGLYRVKYNAEQSRTNKCAFQTQKVYRFFKNCKR
;
A
#
# COMPACT_ATOMS: atom_id res chain seq x y z
N MET A 1 0.25 -9.18 -2.04
CA MET A 1 1.16 -8.69 -3.11
C MET A 1 1.70 -9.84 -3.94
N LEU A 2 2.66 -10.64 -3.46
CA LEU A 2 3.24 -11.74 -4.25
C LEU A 2 2.33 -12.99 -4.36
N GLY A 3 1.37 -13.11 -3.43
CA GLY A 3 0.53 -14.29 -3.27
C GLY A 3 1.23 -15.38 -2.44
N LEU A 4 0.44 -16.14 -1.67
CA LEU A 4 0.97 -17.13 -0.72
C LEU A 4 1.84 -18.19 -1.41
N LYS A 5 1.40 -18.70 -2.57
CA LYS A 5 2.11 -19.75 -3.32
C LYS A 5 3.49 -19.30 -3.79
N ASN A 6 3.59 -18.13 -4.41
CA ASN A 6 4.87 -17.61 -4.91
C ASN A 6 5.80 -17.27 -3.73
N PHE A 7 5.27 -16.67 -2.66
CA PHE A 7 6.05 -16.37 -1.47
C PHE A 7 6.65 -17.64 -0.83
N GLN A 8 5.84 -18.68 -0.63
CA GLN A 8 6.29 -19.97 -0.11
C GLN A 8 7.34 -20.62 -1.01
N LYS A 9 7.13 -20.61 -2.33
CA LYS A 9 8.08 -21.14 -3.30
C LYS A 9 9.42 -20.41 -3.24
N GLY A 10 9.40 -19.08 -3.17
CA GLY A 10 10.63 -18.27 -3.07
C GLY A 10 11.38 -18.51 -1.76
N LEU A 11 10.65 -18.65 -0.65
CA LEU A 11 11.24 -19.06 0.63
C LEU A 11 11.87 -20.45 0.56
N GLN A 12 11.23 -21.41 -0.09
CA GLN A 12 11.80 -22.75 -0.26
C GLN A 12 13.11 -22.70 -1.06
N VAL A 13 13.15 -21.92 -2.15
CA VAL A 13 14.36 -21.71 -2.96
C VAL A 13 15.47 -21.10 -2.12
N TYR A 14 15.16 -20.03 -1.38
CA TYR A 14 16.11 -19.35 -0.49
C TYR A 14 16.68 -20.29 0.57
N LEU A 15 15.82 -20.96 1.34
CA LEU A 15 16.23 -21.84 2.43
C LEU A 15 17.03 -23.04 1.93
N THR A 16 16.66 -23.61 0.78
CA THR A 16 17.39 -24.75 0.19
C THR A 16 18.78 -24.32 -0.28
N ARG A 17 18.89 -23.15 -0.94
CA ARG A 17 20.14 -22.64 -1.50
C ARG A 17 21.15 -22.26 -0.43
N HIS A 18 20.68 -21.67 0.67
CA HIS A 18 21.53 -21.19 1.78
C HIS A 18 21.56 -22.12 2.98
N SER A 19 21.12 -23.37 2.83
CA SER A 19 21.14 -24.36 3.91
C SER A 19 22.56 -24.55 4.45
N TYR A 20 22.70 -24.55 5.78
CA TYR A 20 23.98 -24.69 6.49
C TYR A 20 25.06 -23.64 6.14
N SER A 21 24.66 -22.50 5.57
CA SER A 21 25.56 -21.40 5.20
C SER A 21 24.96 -20.05 5.62
N ASN A 22 25.66 -18.96 5.31
CA ASN A 22 25.19 -17.60 5.55
C ASN A 22 24.47 -17.04 4.32
N ALA A 23 23.66 -16.02 4.53
CA ALA A 23 22.95 -15.31 3.49
C ALA A 23 22.89 -13.81 3.81
N GLU A 24 22.81 -13.00 2.78
CA GLU A 24 22.59 -11.56 2.87
C GLU A 24 21.15 -11.19 2.49
N ARG A 25 20.74 -9.95 2.79
CA ARG A 25 19.39 -9.45 2.46
C ARG A 25 19.05 -9.62 0.97
N ARG A 26 20.03 -9.42 0.08
CA ARG A 26 19.85 -9.54 -1.38
C ARG A 26 19.52 -10.96 -1.84
N ASP A 27 20.05 -11.97 -1.15
CA ASP A 27 19.81 -13.37 -1.50
C ASP A 27 18.33 -13.73 -1.37
N LEU A 28 17.67 -13.23 -0.32
CA LEU A 28 16.24 -13.41 -0.12
C LEU A 28 15.43 -12.75 -1.25
N TRP A 29 15.76 -11.50 -1.60
CA TRP A 29 15.06 -10.78 -2.67
C TRP A 29 15.26 -11.43 -4.04
N THR A 30 16.46 -11.96 -4.29
CA THR A 30 16.78 -12.69 -5.52
C THR A 30 15.91 -13.95 -5.65
N ALA A 31 15.86 -14.77 -4.58
CA ALA A 31 15.05 -15.98 -4.57
C ALA A 31 13.54 -15.68 -4.70
N LEU A 32 13.06 -14.60 -4.09
CA LEU A 32 11.67 -14.17 -4.24
C LEU A 32 11.37 -13.64 -5.65
N THR A 33 12.32 -12.97 -6.31
CA THR A 33 12.15 -12.45 -7.67
C THR A 33 12.14 -13.57 -8.72
N GLU A 34 12.99 -14.59 -8.54
CA GLU A 34 13.14 -15.72 -9.45
C GLU A 34 11.84 -16.52 -9.65
N VAL A 35 11.03 -16.65 -8.60
CA VAL A 35 9.81 -17.46 -8.63
C VAL A 35 8.58 -16.71 -9.14
N LEU A 36 8.69 -15.41 -9.39
CA LEU A 36 7.57 -14.62 -9.90
C LEU A 36 7.33 -14.89 -11.38
N PRO A 37 6.06 -14.97 -11.80
CA PRO A 37 5.74 -15.16 -13.21
C PRO A 37 6.08 -13.90 -14.00
N ASP A 38 6.41 -14.05 -15.29
CA ASP A 38 6.89 -12.95 -16.13
C ASP A 38 5.86 -11.84 -16.36
N ASN A 39 4.57 -12.15 -16.19
CA ASN A 39 3.48 -11.17 -16.26
C ASN A 39 3.24 -10.41 -14.95
N PHE A 40 3.99 -10.70 -13.88
CA PHE A 40 3.91 -9.94 -12.64
C PHE A 40 4.77 -8.69 -12.78
N THR A 41 4.12 -7.54 -12.97
CA THR A 41 4.77 -6.28 -13.32
C THR A 41 4.87 -5.27 -12.17
N ASP A 42 5.87 -4.40 -12.25
CA ASP A 42 6.06 -3.25 -11.36
C ASP A 42 5.22 -2.04 -11.78
N TRP A 43 5.40 -0.94 -11.03
CA TRP A 43 4.76 0.36 -11.26
C TRP A 43 5.09 1.00 -12.62
N ASN A 44 6.08 0.49 -13.35
CA ASN A 44 6.48 0.94 -14.68
C ASN A 44 6.08 -0.06 -15.79
N GLY A 45 5.33 -1.12 -15.46
CA GLY A 45 4.96 -2.17 -16.41
C GLY A 45 6.10 -3.12 -16.80
N LYS A 46 7.24 -3.08 -16.10
CA LYS A 46 8.36 -4.01 -16.28
C LYS A 46 8.19 -5.22 -15.38
N LYS A 47 8.94 -6.31 -15.62
CA LYS A 47 8.96 -7.46 -14.72
C LYS A 47 9.33 -7.01 -13.30
N PHE A 48 8.52 -7.37 -12.32
CA PHE A 48 8.71 -6.93 -10.95
C PHE A 48 10.01 -7.46 -10.36
N ASN A 49 10.80 -6.55 -9.80
CA ASN A 49 12.00 -6.87 -9.06
C ASN A 49 11.76 -6.66 -7.56
N VAL A 50 11.80 -7.74 -6.78
CA VAL A 50 11.56 -7.69 -5.34
C VAL A 50 12.66 -6.91 -4.63
N GLU A 51 13.90 -6.95 -5.11
CA GLU A 51 15.00 -6.20 -4.50
C GLU A 51 14.80 -4.70 -4.64
N GLU A 52 14.47 -4.22 -5.85
CA GLU A 52 14.22 -2.79 -6.10
C GLU A 52 13.08 -2.27 -5.22
N PHE A 53 12.00 -3.04 -5.13
CA PHE A 53 10.90 -2.75 -4.22
C PHE A 53 11.37 -2.73 -2.76
N ALA A 54 12.02 -3.81 -2.29
CA ALA A 54 12.37 -3.99 -0.89
C ALA A 54 13.39 -2.96 -0.40
N ARG A 55 14.30 -2.48 -1.25
CA ARG A 55 15.29 -1.44 -0.90
C ARG A 55 14.60 -0.15 -0.46
N LYS A 56 13.59 0.33 -1.21
CA LYS A 56 12.80 1.50 -0.82
C LYS A 56 12.09 1.32 0.52
N TRP A 57 11.71 0.10 0.87
CA TRP A 57 11.02 -0.20 2.14
C TRP A 57 11.94 -0.50 3.32
N THR A 58 13.20 -0.88 3.09
CA THR A 58 14.10 -1.37 4.15
C THR A 58 15.36 -0.55 4.36
N GLU A 59 15.73 0.34 3.42
CA GLU A 59 16.97 1.12 3.47
C GLU A 59 16.76 2.60 3.81
N GLN A 60 15.52 3.01 4.09
CA GLN A 60 15.20 4.35 4.59
C GLN A 60 14.28 4.29 5.81
N MET A 61 14.38 5.29 6.68
CA MET A 61 13.63 5.30 7.94
C MET A 61 12.15 5.68 7.76
N GLY A 62 11.28 5.03 8.55
CA GLY A 62 9.85 5.33 8.60
C GLY A 62 9.03 4.59 7.54
N TYR A 63 7.86 5.14 7.23
CA TYR A 63 6.89 4.59 6.27
C TYR A 63 5.98 5.73 5.76
N PRO A 64 5.26 5.54 4.64
CA PRO A 64 4.45 6.61 4.08
C PRO A 64 3.10 6.79 4.78
N THR A 65 2.64 8.03 4.78
CA THR A 65 1.21 8.38 4.87
C THR A 65 0.71 8.66 3.47
N VAL A 66 -0.34 7.96 3.07
CA VAL A 66 -1.09 8.18 1.83
C VAL A 66 -2.18 9.21 2.10
N PHE A 67 -2.12 10.32 1.39
CA PHE A 67 -3.13 11.37 1.44
C PHE A 67 -4.15 11.13 0.33
N VAL A 68 -5.43 11.25 0.67
CA VAL A 68 -6.55 11.04 -0.27
C VAL A 68 -7.29 12.36 -0.40
N GLU A 69 -7.20 12.97 -1.57
CA GLU A 69 -7.82 14.25 -1.91
C GLU A 69 -8.94 14.03 -2.93
N THR A 70 -10.13 14.57 -2.66
CA THR A 70 -11.25 14.53 -3.60
C THR A 70 -10.94 15.40 -4.82
N THR A 71 -11.27 14.88 -6.00
CA THR A 71 -11.21 15.60 -7.28
C THR A 71 -12.58 15.57 -7.95
N ASP A 72 -12.73 16.27 -9.07
CA ASP A 72 -14.01 16.28 -9.79
C ASP A 72 -14.42 14.92 -10.36
N SER A 73 -13.46 14.02 -10.61
CA SER A 73 -13.69 12.71 -11.22
C SER A 73 -13.42 11.54 -10.26
N GLY A 74 -13.15 11.79 -8.98
CA GLY A 74 -12.84 10.75 -8.00
C GLY A 74 -11.89 11.22 -6.91
N VAL A 75 -10.74 10.56 -6.77
CA VAL A 75 -9.73 10.95 -5.80
C VAL A 75 -8.31 10.91 -6.38
N LYS A 76 -7.46 11.79 -5.84
CA LYS A 76 -6.03 11.84 -6.05
C LYS A 76 -5.32 11.36 -4.79
N LEU A 77 -4.41 10.40 -4.96
CA LEU A 77 -3.58 9.87 -3.90
C LEU A 77 -2.16 10.43 -4.04
N THR A 78 -1.62 10.94 -2.94
CA THR A 78 -0.21 11.35 -2.83
C THR A 78 0.42 10.73 -1.60
N GLN A 79 1.74 10.80 -1.49
CA GLN A 79 2.46 10.25 -0.33
C GLN A 79 3.42 11.26 0.29
N LYS A 80 3.59 11.16 1.62
CA LYS A 80 4.70 11.77 2.35
C LYS A 80 5.14 10.82 3.46
N ARG A 81 6.39 10.94 3.92
CA ARG A 81 6.86 10.23 5.11
C ARG A 81 5.99 10.58 6.32
N PHE A 82 5.57 9.56 7.07
CA PHE A 82 4.91 9.77 8.34
C PHE A 82 5.88 10.34 9.37
N LYS A 83 5.48 11.42 10.03
CA LYS A 83 6.12 11.98 11.22
C LYS A 83 5.03 12.23 12.27
N ILE A 84 5.36 12.04 13.55
CA ILE A 84 4.44 12.38 14.64
C ILE A 84 4.25 13.90 14.70
N ASP A 85 5.36 14.61 14.59
CA ASP A 85 5.41 16.06 14.41
C ASP A 85 5.83 16.34 12.96
N GLU A 86 4.90 16.86 12.16
CA GLU A 86 5.13 17.18 10.74
C GLU A 86 6.15 18.32 10.57
N ASP A 87 6.30 19.19 11.58
CA ASP A 87 7.16 20.38 11.55
C ASP A 87 8.55 20.15 12.15
N ALA A 88 8.74 19.03 12.87
CA ALA A 88 10.05 18.69 13.42
C ALA A 88 11.09 18.55 12.30
N GLU A 89 12.29 19.09 12.49
CA GLU A 89 13.38 18.87 11.54
C GLU A 89 13.85 17.41 11.58
N ASP A 90 14.35 16.90 10.44
CA ASP A 90 15.00 15.59 10.43
C ASP A 90 16.40 15.71 11.05
N ASP A 91 16.79 14.68 11.81
CA ASP A 91 18.17 14.56 12.29
C ASP A 91 19.14 14.61 11.08
N PRO A 92 20.23 15.39 11.13
CA PRO A 92 21.15 15.57 10.01
C PRO A 92 21.67 14.27 9.39
N ARG A 93 21.77 13.18 10.18
CA ARG A 93 22.18 11.84 9.72
C ARG A 93 21.25 11.25 8.66
N TYR A 94 20.01 11.72 8.61
CA TYR A 94 18.95 11.21 7.75
C TYR A 94 18.34 12.30 6.85
N ALA A 95 18.97 13.47 6.75
CA ALA A 95 18.47 14.58 5.95
C ALA A 95 18.49 14.28 4.43
N ASN A 96 19.39 13.39 3.99
CA ASN A 96 19.59 13.03 2.59
C ASN A 96 19.33 11.53 2.35
N PRO A 97 18.08 11.06 2.41
CA PRO A 97 17.75 9.66 2.11
C PRO A 97 17.95 9.36 0.62
N GLU A 98 18.47 8.17 0.30
CA GLU A 98 18.71 7.72 -1.09
C GLU A 98 17.46 7.84 -1.98
N PHE A 99 16.29 7.53 -1.44
CA PHE A 99 15.01 7.52 -2.18
C PHE A 99 14.11 8.72 -1.88
N GLY A 100 14.63 9.77 -1.22
CA GLY A 100 13.84 10.99 -0.96
C GLY A 100 12.61 10.77 -0.06
N TYR A 101 12.60 9.71 0.75
CA TYR A 101 11.42 9.25 1.48
C TYR A 101 10.18 9.03 0.60
N LYS A 102 10.40 8.40 -0.55
CA LYS A 102 9.32 7.91 -1.42
C LYS A 102 9.38 6.39 -1.50
N TRP A 103 8.21 5.77 -1.57
CA TRP A 103 8.02 4.34 -1.68
C TRP A 103 7.16 4.01 -2.89
N ASN A 104 7.35 2.84 -3.50
CA ASN A 104 6.32 2.30 -4.38
C ASN A 104 5.29 1.59 -3.51
N VAL A 105 4.15 2.26 -3.28
CA VAL A 105 3.13 1.80 -2.34
C VAL A 105 2.10 0.96 -3.08
N PRO A 106 1.94 -0.33 -2.73
CA PRO A 106 0.83 -1.13 -3.21
C PRO A 106 -0.46 -0.67 -2.51
N ILE A 107 -1.36 -0.05 -3.27
CA ILE A 107 -2.64 0.46 -2.79
C ILE A 107 -3.69 -0.64 -2.92
N TRP A 108 -4.12 -1.16 -1.77
CA TRP A 108 -5.31 -2.01 -1.67
C TRP A 108 -6.48 -1.13 -1.30
N TYR A 109 -7.57 -1.20 -2.05
CA TYR A 109 -8.71 -0.33 -1.80
C TYR A 109 -10.02 -1.01 -2.20
N SER A 110 -11.10 -0.47 -1.67
CA SER A 110 -12.47 -0.83 -2.04
C SER A 110 -13.24 0.42 -2.44
N VAL A 111 -14.16 0.27 -3.37
CA VAL A 111 -15.15 1.30 -3.73
C VAL A 111 -16.53 0.73 -3.43
N ASP A 112 -17.32 1.45 -2.64
CA ASP A 112 -18.68 1.07 -2.24
C ASP A 112 -18.79 -0.33 -1.60
N GLY A 113 -17.71 -0.74 -0.91
CA GLY A 113 -17.58 -2.04 -0.23
C GLY A 113 -17.08 -3.17 -1.11
N GLU A 114 -16.81 -2.92 -2.40
CA GLU A 114 -16.25 -3.90 -3.32
C GLU A 114 -14.74 -3.70 -3.48
N SER A 115 -13.96 -4.75 -3.18
CA SER A 115 -12.51 -4.76 -3.34
C SER A 115 -12.12 -4.54 -4.79
N GLN A 116 -11.20 -3.62 -5.02
CA GLN A 116 -10.68 -3.29 -6.33
C GLN A 116 -9.32 -3.96 -6.56
N PRO A 117 -8.89 -4.13 -7.83
CA PRO A 117 -7.53 -4.54 -8.14
C PRO A 117 -6.51 -3.60 -7.51
N MET A 118 -5.44 -4.16 -6.95
CA MET A 118 -4.35 -3.37 -6.36
C MET A 118 -3.77 -2.43 -7.41
N ALA A 119 -3.51 -1.18 -7.00
CA ALA A 119 -2.86 -0.17 -7.83
C ALA A 119 -1.51 0.25 -7.22
N TRP A 120 -0.57 0.69 -8.05
CA TRP A 120 0.70 1.23 -7.58
C TRP A 120 0.61 2.74 -7.38
N LEU A 121 1.07 3.23 -6.23
CA LEU A 121 1.35 4.65 -5.99
C LEU A 121 2.87 4.86 -5.97
N ASP A 122 3.39 5.61 -6.94
CA ASP A 122 4.81 6.03 -6.98
C ASP A 122 4.97 7.47 -6.49
N SER A 123 4.49 8.47 -7.25
CA SER A 123 4.41 9.85 -6.76
C SER A 123 2.97 10.27 -6.53
N GLU A 124 2.12 9.95 -7.49
CA GLU A 124 0.69 10.26 -7.50
C GLU A 124 -0.07 9.11 -8.14
N LEU A 125 -1.31 8.91 -7.72
CA LEU A 125 -2.26 7.97 -8.32
C LEU A 125 -3.64 8.61 -8.37
N GLU A 126 -4.24 8.70 -9.54
CA GLU A 126 -5.65 9.08 -9.69
C GLU A 126 -6.53 7.83 -9.75
N ILE A 127 -7.57 7.81 -8.92
CA ILE A 127 -8.61 6.78 -8.94
C ILE A 127 -9.91 7.45 -9.35
N LYS A 128 -10.43 7.04 -10.50
CA LYS A 128 -11.73 7.51 -11.00
C LYS A 128 -12.86 6.83 -10.24
N LEU A 129 -13.85 7.61 -9.83
CA LEU A 129 -15.06 7.11 -9.18
C LEU A 129 -16.26 7.36 -10.09
N ALA A 130 -17.21 6.43 -10.09
CA ALA A 130 -18.42 6.55 -10.89
C ALA A 130 -19.36 7.64 -10.35
N ASP A 131 -19.40 7.80 -9.01
CA ASP A 131 -20.17 8.82 -8.31
C ASP A 131 -19.23 9.60 -7.37
N LYS A 132 -19.46 10.92 -7.25
CA LYS A 132 -18.78 11.77 -6.26
C LYS A 132 -19.07 11.33 -4.82
N ASN A 133 -20.18 10.64 -4.58
CA ASN A 133 -20.57 10.10 -3.28
C ASN A 133 -20.06 8.68 -3.02
N SER A 134 -19.33 8.07 -3.96
CA SER A 134 -18.77 6.74 -3.76
C SER A 134 -17.85 6.70 -2.53
N VAL A 135 -17.98 5.61 -1.77
CA VAL A 135 -17.23 5.37 -0.55
C VAL A 135 -15.95 4.65 -0.91
N ILE A 136 -14.82 5.37 -0.90
CA ILE A 136 -13.51 4.77 -1.11
C ILE A 136 -12.78 4.52 0.21
N LEU A 137 -12.44 3.26 0.46
CA LEU A 137 -11.58 2.85 1.58
C LEU A 137 -10.21 2.41 1.05
N ILE A 138 -9.17 3.13 1.44
CA ILE A 138 -7.77 2.85 1.11
C ILE A 138 -7.18 2.03 2.25
N ASN A 139 -6.27 1.13 1.91
CA ASN A 139 -5.81 0.04 2.75
C ASN A 139 -6.96 -0.82 3.28
N HIS A 140 -7.94 -1.12 2.42
CA HIS A 140 -9.02 -2.05 2.75
C HIS A 140 -8.41 -3.39 3.19
N GLU A 141 -8.80 -3.89 4.37
CA GLU A 141 -8.23 -5.05 5.09
C GLU A 141 -6.86 -4.86 5.76
N SER A 142 -6.27 -3.65 5.75
CA SER A 142 -4.97 -3.37 6.39
C SER A 142 -3.82 -4.24 5.87
N ASN A 143 -3.84 -4.59 4.58
CA ASN A 143 -2.83 -5.40 3.92
C ASN A 143 -1.48 -4.67 3.73
N GLY A 144 -1.45 -3.34 3.85
CA GLY A 144 -0.29 -2.51 3.60
C GLY A 144 0.31 -1.82 4.82
N LEU A 145 1.63 -1.65 4.80
CA LEU A 145 2.39 -0.89 5.79
C LEU A 145 2.39 0.61 5.43
N TYR A 146 1.27 1.28 5.64
CA TYR A 146 1.17 2.73 5.49
C TYR A 146 -0.07 3.25 6.23
N ARG A 147 -0.03 4.55 6.54
CA ARG A 147 -1.20 5.27 7.08
C ARG A 147 -1.99 5.91 5.95
N VAL A 148 -3.26 6.19 6.21
CA VAL A 148 -4.16 6.87 5.27
C VAL A 148 -4.72 8.12 5.94
N LYS A 149 -4.66 9.26 5.25
CA LYS A 149 -5.25 10.53 5.69
C LYS A 149 -6.18 11.04 4.59
N TYR A 150 -7.46 11.10 4.88
CA TYR A 150 -8.47 11.63 3.96
C TYR A 150 -8.64 13.13 4.16
N ASN A 151 -8.91 13.87 3.09
CA ASN A 151 -9.39 15.24 3.20
C ASN A 151 -10.75 15.30 3.95
N ALA A 152 -11.19 16.51 4.30
CA ALA A 152 -12.41 16.69 5.10
C ALA A 152 -13.67 16.17 4.39
N GLU A 153 -13.74 16.31 3.07
CA GLU A 153 -14.86 15.87 2.24
C GLU A 153 -14.99 14.35 2.24
N GLN A 154 -13.96 13.62 1.78
CA GLN A 154 -14.00 12.16 1.75
C GLN A 154 -14.11 11.55 3.15
N SER A 155 -13.51 12.21 4.16
CA SER A 155 -13.70 11.82 5.57
C SER A 155 -15.16 11.85 6.00
N ARG A 156 -15.94 12.85 5.55
CA ARG A 156 -17.38 12.96 5.86
C ARG A 156 -18.16 11.88 5.11
N THR A 157 -17.90 11.68 3.82
CA THR A 157 -18.54 10.64 3.00
C THR A 157 -18.35 9.26 3.62
N ASN A 158 -17.10 8.90 3.95
CA ASN A 158 -16.78 7.61 4.56
C ASN A 158 -17.48 7.45 5.93
N LYS A 159 -17.45 8.48 6.79
CA LYS A 159 -18.13 8.44 8.10
C LYS A 159 -19.64 8.23 7.96
N CYS A 160 -20.29 8.92 7.02
CA CYS A 160 -21.72 8.79 6.77
C CYS A 160 -22.07 7.36 6.37
N ALA A 161 -21.32 6.77 5.43
CA ALA A 161 -21.52 5.40 4.98
C ALA A 161 -21.31 4.35 6.08
N PHE A 162 -20.30 4.52 6.93
CA PHE A 162 -20.10 3.61 8.07
C PHE A 162 -21.24 3.69 9.10
N GLN A 163 -21.81 4.87 9.32
CA GLN A 163 -22.95 5.05 10.21
C GLN A 163 -24.22 4.39 9.64
N THR A 164 -24.53 4.61 8.37
CA THR A 164 -25.71 3.99 7.71
C THR A 164 -25.59 2.47 7.68
N GLN A 165 -24.39 1.91 7.46
CA GLN A 165 -24.18 0.47 7.48
C GLN A 165 -24.35 -0.14 8.89
N LYS A 166 -23.89 0.55 9.94
CA LYS A 166 -24.15 0.14 11.34
C LYS A 166 -25.64 0.15 11.66
N VAL A 167 -26.35 1.21 11.27
CA VAL A 167 -27.80 1.35 11.46
C VAL A 167 -28.57 0.25 10.72
N TYR A 168 -28.22 -0.02 9.46
CA TYR A 168 -28.85 -1.09 8.69
C TYR A 168 -28.63 -2.48 9.30
N ARG A 169 -27.40 -2.78 9.77
CA ARG A 169 -27.09 -4.04 10.48
C ARG A 169 -27.85 -4.14 11.80
N PHE A 170 -28.00 -3.04 12.54
CA PHE A 170 -28.78 -3.00 13.78
C PHE A 170 -30.26 -3.33 13.53
N PHE A 171 -30.89 -2.71 12.53
CA PHE A 171 -32.28 -3.00 12.17
C PHE A 171 -32.48 -4.41 11.60
N LYS A 172 -31.50 -4.96 10.86
CA LYS A 172 -31.55 -6.36 10.40
C LYS A 172 -31.55 -7.35 11.57
N ASN A 173 -30.84 -7.04 12.65
CA ASN A 173 -30.71 -7.90 13.82
C ASN A 173 -31.87 -7.75 14.83
N CYS A 174 -32.69 -6.70 14.73
CA CYS A 174 -33.86 -6.49 15.59
C CYS A 174 -35.17 -7.10 15.04
N LYS A 175 -35.16 -7.74 13.86
CA LYS A 175 -36.31 -8.45 13.28
C LYS A 175 -36.36 -9.94 13.67
N ARG A 176 -35.97 -10.30 14.91
CA ARG A 176 -36.15 -11.64 15.46
C ARG A 176 -37.07 -11.60 16.66
#